data_AF-A0A356P8Y0-F1
#
_entry.id   AF-A0A356P8Y0-F1
#
_cell.length_a   1.000
_cell.length_b   1.000
_cell.length_c   1.000
_cell.angle_alpha   90.00
_cell.angle_beta   90.00
_cell.angle_gamma   90.00
#
_symmetry.space_group_name_H-M   'P 1'
#
loop_
_entity.id
_entity.type
_entity.pdbx_description
1 polymer ?
#
loop_
_entity_poly.entity_id
_entity_poly.type
_entity_poly.pdbx_seq_one_letter_code
_entity_poly.pdbx_strand_id
1 'polypeptide(L)'
;MLPNEQINSITLDEILDNTNNAIIAVNPQGQIIYTNDAVFNILGIPVGNLLGQSITAHFPETGLLRVFENGIAELGQQLKVKDTVLLSNRTPIYSHGELVGAVAVFQDITILQNFLDNLVIEHEKTKQLQRTLEVVLNTAYDGLIVVNKEGIVTMTNQAFASFFHQCPDDMMGKHITEVYKNPKFIEVLETGQPVFGYIHDLNGHEIIASRIPIIQDGNIVGAMGKVVFKNVNELYALTKKFDSLRFELDFYKKTMLQTNSPALDLLRGKNPLMASLVQTWQRVAKSSSTVLLRGESGTGKELFAQLLHTESARCHGAFITVNCAAVPENLLESELFGYEDGAFTGARKGGKLGKFELADGGTIFLDEIGDMEMVMQAKLLRVIQEREVERLGSSKPRKIDVRLVAATNRDLEVMIRDKQFREDLYYRLNVVTLKIPPLRERKDDIESLMQTFLNKFNLQFKQNVTNMTIETQNVLMKHRWPGNIRELENIIERAFNMLDGSEIQMKHLPGYLQTLADDETHPFVEGSLETILAAVNQPRGSLLADLDTSPRARMRGGGLDKE
;
A
#
# COMPACT_ATOMS: atom_id res chain seq x y z
N MET A 1 57.12 43.52 49.09
CA MET A 1 58.00 42.45 49.59
C MET A 1 57.92 42.50 51.10
N LEU A 2 57.52 41.40 51.74
CA LEU A 2 57.67 41.25 53.20
C LEU A 2 59.13 40.89 53.51
N PRO A 3 59.67 41.22 54.70
CA PRO A 3 61.05 40.90 55.05
C PRO A 3 61.29 39.39 55.11
N ASN A 4 62.46 38.92 54.67
CA ASN A 4 62.80 37.49 54.61
C ASN A 4 62.67 36.73 55.94
N GLU A 5 62.65 37.42 57.09
CA GLU A 5 62.48 36.79 58.40
C GLU A 5 61.05 36.26 58.63
N GLN A 6 60.02 36.82 57.99
CA GLN A 6 58.63 36.32 58.10
C GLN A 6 58.37 35.04 57.27
N ILE A 7 59.24 34.68 56.33
CA ILE A 7 59.08 33.48 55.51
C ILE A 7 59.42 32.21 56.32
N ASN A 8 60.27 32.33 57.33
CA ASN A 8 60.71 31.22 58.19
C ASN A 8 59.78 30.98 59.41
N SER A 9 58.69 31.74 59.55
CA SER A 9 57.74 31.58 60.67
C SER A 9 56.40 30.96 60.28
N ILE A 10 56.24 30.49 59.03
CA ILE A 10 55.00 29.84 58.58
C ILE A 10 54.85 28.50 59.30
N THR A 11 53.78 28.38 60.07
CA THR A 11 53.42 27.18 60.83
C THR A 11 52.80 26.10 59.93
N LEU A 12 52.79 24.85 60.39
CA LEU A 12 52.12 23.76 59.66
C LEU A 12 50.63 24.06 59.49
N ASP A 13 49.99 24.62 60.52
CA ASP A 13 48.56 24.96 60.51
C ASP A 13 48.27 26.02 59.44
N GLU A 14 49.05 27.11 59.38
CA GLU A 14 48.92 28.14 58.34
C GLU A 14 49.08 27.58 56.91
N ILE A 15 49.95 26.58 56.69
CA ILE A 15 50.08 25.93 55.38
C ILE A 15 48.80 25.14 55.05
N LEU A 16 48.27 24.39 56.01
CA LEU A 16 47.11 23.51 55.81
C LEU A 16 45.79 24.30 55.70
N ASP A 17 45.62 25.39 56.43
CA ASP A 17 44.46 26.30 56.35
C ASP A 17 44.41 27.05 55.01
N ASN A 18 45.55 27.34 54.39
CA ASN A 18 45.62 27.92 53.05
C ASN A 18 45.45 26.87 51.91
N THR A 19 45.13 25.60 52.22
CA THR A 19 44.75 24.62 51.19
C THR A 19 43.25 24.65 50.92
N ASN A 20 42.86 24.57 49.64
CA ASN A 20 41.46 24.49 49.22
C ASN A 20 40.79 23.13 49.56
N ASN A 21 41.57 22.14 49.99
CA ASN A 21 41.05 20.84 50.39
C ASN A 21 40.74 20.87 51.88
N ALA A 22 39.59 20.32 52.27
CA ALA A 22 39.24 20.16 53.67
C ALA A 22 40.00 18.97 54.26
N ILE A 23 40.62 19.15 55.42
CA ILE A 23 41.49 18.17 56.08
C ILE A 23 40.95 17.94 57.47
N ILE A 24 40.72 16.68 57.84
CA ILE A 24 40.29 16.26 59.19
C ILE A 24 41.18 15.11 59.64
N ALA A 25 41.80 15.22 60.81
CA ALA A 25 42.48 14.11 61.46
C ALA A 25 41.79 13.71 62.78
N VAL A 26 41.80 12.41 63.07
CA VAL A 26 41.19 11.81 64.26
C VAL A 26 42.16 10.88 64.99
N ASN A 27 41.97 10.73 66.30
CA ASN A 27 42.62 9.68 67.10
C ASN A 27 41.90 8.31 66.93
N PRO A 28 42.43 7.20 67.47
CA PRO A 28 41.80 5.88 67.37
C PRO A 28 40.43 5.77 68.04
N GLN A 29 40.08 6.71 68.94
CA GLN A 29 38.76 6.83 69.56
C GLN A 29 37.77 7.63 68.67
N GLY A 30 38.19 8.08 67.49
CA GLY A 30 37.38 8.83 66.55
C GLY A 30 37.09 10.29 66.96
N GLN A 31 37.88 10.84 67.89
CA GLN A 31 37.83 12.26 68.25
C GLN A 31 38.67 13.07 67.27
N ILE A 32 38.16 14.21 66.82
CA ILE A 32 38.84 15.12 65.91
C ILE A 32 40.01 15.78 66.65
N ILE A 33 41.24 15.50 66.22
CA ILE A 33 42.47 16.08 66.76
C ILE A 33 43.00 17.24 65.92
N TYR A 34 42.59 17.32 64.65
CA TYR A 34 42.93 18.42 63.74
C TYR A 34 41.83 18.61 62.70
N THR A 35 41.58 19.85 62.31
CA THR A 35 40.71 20.25 61.21
C THR A 35 41.17 21.61 60.68
N ASN A 36 41.19 21.79 59.36
CA ASN A 36 41.52 23.08 58.74
C ASN A 36 40.27 23.92 58.42
N ASP A 37 40.45 25.21 58.12
CA ASP A 37 39.35 26.15 57.82
C ASP A 37 38.48 25.72 56.62
N ALA A 38 39.05 25.02 55.62
CA ALA A 38 38.30 24.53 54.47
C ALA A 38 37.18 23.53 54.83
N VAL A 39 37.23 22.88 56.00
CA VAL A 39 36.14 22.03 56.52
C VAL A 39 34.85 22.82 56.76
N PHE A 40 34.94 24.12 57.08
CA PHE A 40 33.77 24.98 57.24
C PHE A 40 32.89 25.03 55.98
N ASN A 41 33.51 25.02 54.79
CA ASN A 41 32.79 25.06 53.52
C ASN A 41 31.94 23.79 53.26
N ILE A 42 32.29 22.67 53.90
CA ILE A 42 31.60 21.38 53.77
C ILE A 42 30.52 21.24 54.85
N LEU A 43 30.90 21.44 56.11
CA LEU A 43 30.02 21.15 57.26
C LEU A 43 29.18 22.36 57.70
N GLY A 44 29.63 23.59 57.44
CA GLY A 44 29.04 24.81 57.99
C GLY A 44 29.29 25.01 59.49
N ILE A 45 30.24 24.26 60.07
CA ILE A 45 30.57 24.27 61.50
C ILE A 45 31.98 24.87 61.66
N PRO A 46 32.19 25.91 62.48
CA PRO A 46 33.52 26.48 62.73
C PRO A 46 34.49 25.47 63.33
N VAL A 47 35.76 25.52 62.90
CA VAL A 47 36.88 24.64 63.32
C VAL A 47 36.94 24.45 64.84
N GLY A 48 36.87 25.54 65.61
CA GLY A 48 36.93 25.52 67.07
C GLY A 48 35.80 24.74 67.78
N ASN A 49 34.68 24.48 67.09
CA ASN A 49 33.57 23.67 67.62
C ASN A 49 33.71 22.17 67.27
N LEU A 50 34.64 21.80 66.39
CA LEU A 50 34.85 20.42 65.95
C LEU A 50 35.98 19.72 66.72
N LEU A 51 37.02 20.46 67.15
CA LEU A 51 38.15 19.88 67.88
C LEU A 51 37.69 19.19 69.18
N GLY A 52 38.19 17.98 69.42
CA GLY A 52 37.83 17.12 70.55
C GLY A 52 36.47 16.40 70.42
N GLN A 53 35.61 16.79 69.49
CA GLN A 53 34.32 16.13 69.24
C GLN A 53 34.49 14.82 68.45
N SER A 54 33.48 13.96 68.50
CA SER A 54 33.46 12.73 67.71
C SER A 54 33.19 13.02 66.23
N ILE A 55 34.01 12.47 65.33
CA ILE A 55 33.83 12.67 63.88
C ILE A 55 32.48 12.11 63.40
N THR A 56 31.99 11.03 63.98
CA THR A 56 30.71 10.43 63.58
C THR A 56 29.49 11.23 64.04
N ALA A 57 29.65 12.13 65.02
CA ALA A 57 28.57 13.03 65.45
C ALA A 57 28.35 14.21 64.48
N HIS A 58 29.42 14.70 63.84
CA HIS A 58 29.36 15.85 62.93
C HIS A 58 29.41 15.46 61.44
N PHE A 59 30.05 14.34 61.13
CA PHE A 59 30.26 13.87 59.75
C PHE A 59 30.28 12.32 59.71
N PRO A 60 29.13 11.66 59.94
CA PRO A 60 29.03 10.19 59.98
C PRO A 60 29.43 9.51 58.66
N GLU A 61 29.23 10.19 57.53
CA GLU A 61 29.53 9.69 56.19
C GLU A 61 31.02 9.74 55.82
N THR A 62 31.89 10.29 56.69
CA THR A 62 33.34 10.37 56.41
C THR A 62 33.98 9.04 56.09
N GLY A 63 33.51 7.94 56.69
CA GLY A 63 34.14 6.62 56.63
C GLY A 63 35.60 6.59 57.12
N LEU A 64 36.10 7.66 57.76
CA LEU A 64 37.50 7.81 58.16
C LEU A 64 37.92 6.74 59.19
N LEU A 65 37.00 6.28 60.03
CA LEU A 65 37.32 5.26 61.04
C LEU A 65 37.67 3.88 60.45
N ARG A 66 37.30 3.59 59.19
CA ARG A 66 37.56 2.29 58.56
C ARG A 66 39.04 1.97 58.39
N VAL A 67 39.90 3.00 58.22
CA VAL A 67 41.34 2.77 58.07
C VAL A 67 42.01 2.26 59.36
N PHE A 68 41.33 2.35 60.51
CA PHE A 68 41.77 1.70 61.75
C PHE A 68 41.49 0.19 61.78
N GLU A 69 40.54 -0.32 60.97
CA GLU A 69 40.18 -1.75 60.96
C GLU A 69 41.25 -2.62 60.30
N ASN A 70 41.88 -2.09 59.24
CA ASN A 70 42.83 -2.83 58.39
C ASN A 70 44.22 -2.16 58.28
N GLY A 71 44.39 -0.90 58.71
CA GLY A 71 45.65 -0.17 58.56
C GLY A 71 45.98 0.23 57.11
N ILE A 72 45.01 0.21 56.20
CA ILE A 72 45.18 0.46 54.76
C ILE A 72 44.54 1.80 54.40
N ALA A 73 45.19 2.54 53.50
CA ALA A 73 44.65 3.79 52.97
C ALA A 73 43.48 3.54 52.00
N GLU A 74 42.35 4.23 52.22
CA GLU A 74 41.23 4.26 51.26
C GLU A 74 41.33 5.54 50.41
N LEU A 75 41.74 5.40 49.16
CA LEU A 75 41.90 6.52 48.22
C LEU A 75 40.71 6.60 47.25
N GLY A 76 40.45 7.81 46.75
CA GLY A 76 39.46 8.08 45.70
C GLY A 76 38.00 7.83 46.09
N GLN A 77 37.67 7.83 47.38
CA GLN A 77 36.32 7.52 47.86
C GLN A 77 35.37 8.69 47.63
N GLN A 78 34.38 8.51 46.76
CA GLN A 78 33.37 9.52 46.50
C GLN A 78 32.28 9.50 47.57
N LEU A 79 31.89 10.67 48.07
CA LEU A 79 30.79 10.86 49.00
C LEU A 79 29.98 12.10 48.61
N LYS A 80 28.68 12.09 48.91
CA LYS A 80 27.76 13.19 48.56
C LYS A 80 27.17 13.78 49.84
N VAL A 81 27.57 15.01 50.15
CA VAL A 81 27.14 15.74 51.34
C VAL A 81 26.25 16.88 50.90
N LYS A 82 24.93 16.77 51.15
CA LYS A 82 23.92 17.68 50.61
C LYS A 82 24.02 17.75 49.07
N ASP A 83 24.30 18.93 48.52
CA ASP A 83 24.46 19.18 47.08
C ASP A 83 25.93 19.11 46.62
N THR A 84 26.88 18.92 47.54
CA THR A 84 28.31 18.85 47.25
C THR A 84 28.78 17.40 47.09
N VAL A 85 29.55 17.14 46.04
CA VAL A 85 30.21 15.85 45.79
C VAL A 85 31.69 16.00 46.13
N LEU A 86 32.15 15.19 47.08
CA LEU A 86 33.53 15.23 47.58
C LEU A 86 34.30 13.97 47.17
N LEU A 87 35.58 14.14 46.85
CA LEU A 87 36.55 13.07 46.73
C LEU A 87 37.34 12.98 48.05
N SER A 88 37.27 11.84 48.74
CA SER A 88 37.97 11.58 50.00
C SER A 88 39.15 10.63 49.81
N ASN A 89 40.31 11.07 50.29
CA ASN A 89 41.49 10.23 50.49
C ASN A 89 41.71 10.08 52.00
N ARG A 90 41.70 8.85 52.50
CA ARG A 90 41.81 8.52 53.93
C ARG A 90 43.08 7.72 54.16
N THR A 91 43.97 8.21 55.01
CA THR A 91 45.24 7.55 55.31
C THR A 91 45.39 7.34 56.83
N PRO A 92 45.80 6.14 57.27
CA PRO A 92 46.21 5.91 58.65
C PRO A 92 47.51 6.68 58.96
N ILE A 93 47.61 7.21 60.18
CA ILE A 93 48.78 7.94 60.70
C ILE A 93 49.55 7.00 61.63
N TYR A 94 50.78 6.66 61.23
CA TYR A 94 51.69 5.87 62.06
C TYR A 94 52.74 6.76 62.71
N SER A 95 53.01 6.53 64.00
CA SER A 95 54.13 7.13 64.73
C SER A 95 54.86 6.06 65.52
N HIS A 96 56.19 6.00 65.40
CA HIS A 96 57.05 4.95 65.98
C HIS A 96 56.62 3.49 65.66
N GLY A 97 55.84 3.29 64.58
CA GLY A 97 55.30 1.98 64.18
C GLY A 97 53.91 1.67 64.71
N GLU A 98 53.36 2.49 65.62
CA GLU A 98 52.00 2.35 66.15
C GLU A 98 51.01 3.21 65.36
N LEU A 99 49.77 2.73 65.21
CA LEU A 99 48.68 3.44 64.55
C LEU A 99 48.06 4.46 65.51
N VAL A 100 48.50 5.72 65.41
CA VAL A 100 48.17 6.79 66.38
C VAL A 100 47.03 7.70 65.93
N GLY A 101 46.56 7.57 64.69
CA GLY A 101 45.44 8.36 64.18
C GLY A 101 45.10 8.02 62.73
N ALA A 102 44.23 8.82 62.13
CA ALA A 102 43.89 8.77 60.71
C ALA A 102 43.59 10.19 60.20
N VAL A 103 43.92 10.48 58.94
CA VAL A 103 43.57 11.75 58.28
C VAL A 103 42.73 11.50 57.03
N ALA A 104 41.68 12.29 56.85
CA ALA A 104 40.94 12.42 55.60
C ALA A 104 41.23 13.77 54.97
N VAL A 105 41.51 13.75 53.66
CA VAL A 105 41.53 14.92 52.78
C VAL A 105 40.31 14.84 51.88
N PHE A 106 39.49 15.88 51.85
CA PHE A 106 38.30 16.01 51.03
C PHE A 106 38.48 17.14 50.02
N GLN A 107 38.25 16.83 48.74
CA GLN A 107 38.25 17.81 47.65
C GLN A 107 36.84 17.93 47.08
N ASP A 108 36.33 19.15 46.92
CA ASP A 108 35.09 19.39 46.19
C ASP A 108 35.30 19.12 44.68
N ILE A 109 34.56 18.15 44.16
CA ILE A 109 34.58 17.76 42.74
C ILE A 109 33.21 17.99 42.07
N THR A 110 32.28 18.71 42.71
CA THR A 110 30.90 18.93 42.23
C THR A 110 30.86 19.50 40.82
N ILE A 111 31.72 20.49 40.53
CA ILE A 111 31.80 21.09 39.19
C ILE A 111 32.30 20.06 38.16
N LEU A 112 33.34 19.26 38.48
CA LEU A 112 33.84 18.22 37.59
C LEU A 112 32.79 17.13 37.34
N GLN A 113 32.09 16.69 38.39
CA GLN A 113 31.03 15.68 38.28
C GLN A 113 29.90 16.19 37.37
N ASN A 114 29.44 17.42 37.57
CA ASN A 114 28.41 18.03 36.71
C ASN A 114 28.86 18.13 35.24
N PHE A 115 30.14 18.40 34.95
CA PHE A 115 30.64 18.37 33.57
C PHE A 115 30.65 16.96 32.99
N LEU A 116 31.06 15.94 33.75
CA LEU A 116 31.05 14.55 33.31
C LEU A 116 29.62 14.05 33.05
N ASP A 117 28.68 14.33 33.95
CA ASP A 117 27.29 13.93 33.82
C ASP A 117 26.64 14.57 32.57
N ASN A 118 26.90 15.85 32.32
CA ASN A 118 26.42 16.54 31.11
C ASN A 118 27.00 15.93 29.82
N LEU A 119 28.29 15.55 29.81
CA LEU A 119 28.91 14.89 28.64
C LEU A 119 28.31 13.50 28.37
N VAL A 120 28.01 12.73 29.42
CA VAL A 120 27.30 11.45 29.30
C VAL A 120 25.90 11.66 28.70
N ILE A 121 25.15 12.63 29.21
CA ILE A 121 23.81 12.96 28.72
C ILE A 121 23.82 13.39 27.24
N GLU A 122 24.75 14.25 26.82
CA GLU A 122 24.88 14.66 25.41
C GLU A 122 25.29 13.50 24.49
N HIS A 123 26.16 12.60 24.96
CA HIS A 123 26.51 11.39 24.23
C HIS A 123 25.29 10.46 24.05
N GLU A 124 24.48 10.26 25.11
CA GLU A 124 23.25 9.47 25.03
C GLU A 124 22.21 10.07 24.08
N LYS A 125 21.97 11.39 24.15
CA LYS A 125 21.10 12.12 23.19
C LYS A 125 21.54 11.91 21.75
N THR A 126 22.85 12.05 21.48
CA THR A 126 23.42 11.88 20.15
C THR A 126 23.19 10.45 19.61
N LYS A 127 23.43 9.45 20.46
CA LYS A 127 23.20 8.03 20.16
C LYS A 127 21.72 7.68 19.96
N GLN A 128 20.83 8.33 20.70
CA GLN A 128 19.38 8.19 20.54
C GLN A 128 18.89 8.80 19.22
N LEU A 129 19.41 9.98 18.84
CA LEU A 129 19.09 10.61 17.57
C LEU A 129 19.54 9.74 16.40
N GLN A 130 20.76 9.20 16.44
CA GLN A 130 21.28 8.29 15.43
C GLN A 130 20.37 7.06 15.24
N ARG A 131 20.03 6.36 16.33
CA ARG A 131 19.09 5.21 16.30
C ARG A 131 17.71 5.59 15.74
N THR A 132 17.23 6.79 16.06
CA THR A 132 15.93 7.27 15.56
C THR A 132 15.98 7.46 14.04
N LEU A 133 17.07 8.03 13.51
CA LEU A 133 17.29 8.17 12.08
C LEU A 133 17.39 6.80 11.39
N GLU A 134 18.14 5.84 11.95
CA GLU A 134 18.25 4.48 11.43
C GLU A 134 16.87 3.78 11.34
N VAL A 135 16.00 3.93 12.34
CA VAL A 135 14.63 3.37 12.32
C VAL A 135 13.76 4.04 11.25
N VAL A 136 13.80 5.36 11.13
CA VAL A 136 13.05 6.11 10.09
C VAL A 136 13.50 5.71 8.69
N LEU A 137 14.80 5.55 8.48
CA LEU A 137 15.36 5.14 7.18
C LEU A 137 15.04 3.68 6.83
N ASN A 138 14.94 2.78 7.81
CA ASN A 138 14.53 1.39 7.60
C ASN A 138 13.01 1.20 7.45
N THR A 139 12.19 2.13 7.96
CA THR A 139 10.72 2.12 7.74
C THR A 139 10.31 2.80 6.43
N ALA A 140 11.19 3.58 5.80
CA ALA A 140 10.99 4.01 4.43
C ALA A 140 11.03 2.81 3.47
N TYR A 141 9.95 2.59 2.70
CA TYR A 141 9.86 1.52 1.71
C TYR A 141 10.91 1.62 0.60
N ASP A 142 11.44 2.82 0.39
CA ASP A 142 12.42 3.19 -0.63
C ASP A 142 13.82 2.66 -0.27
N GLY A 143 14.52 2.03 -1.21
CA GLY A 143 15.92 1.65 -1.01
C GLY A 143 16.81 2.90 -0.98
N LEU A 144 17.62 3.07 0.06
CA LEU A 144 18.45 4.26 0.26
C LEU A 144 19.90 3.88 0.56
N ILE A 145 20.84 4.55 -0.10
CA ILE A 145 22.28 4.43 0.10
C ILE A 145 22.93 5.82 0.03
N VAL A 146 23.93 6.07 0.88
CA VAL A 146 24.68 7.33 0.94
C VAL A 146 26.17 7.03 0.89
N VAL A 147 26.89 7.87 0.13
CA VAL A 147 28.34 7.83 -0.01
C VAL A 147 28.96 9.18 0.37
N ASN A 148 30.20 9.16 0.85
CA ASN A 148 31.01 10.37 0.99
C ASN A 148 31.56 10.86 -0.37
N LYS A 149 32.35 11.93 -0.35
CA LYS A 149 33.00 12.51 -1.53
C LYS A 149 33.92 11.53 -2.26
N GLU A 150 34.55 10.62 -1.51
CA GLU A 150 35.44 9.56 -2.01
C GLU A 150 34.67 8.33 -2.52
N GLY A 151 33.33 8.36 -2.56
CA GLY A 151 32.50 7.26 -3.03
C GLY A 151 32.36 6.09 -2.06
N ILE A 152 32.82 6.22 -0.82
CA ILE A 152 32.72 5.22 0.24
C ILE A 152 31.32 5.27 0.87
N VAL A 153 30.67 4.12 1.02
CA VAL A 153 29.34 3.99 1.64
C VAL A 153 29.41 4.36 3.12
N THR A 154 28.68 5.42 3.49
CA THR A 154 28.57 5.93 4.86
C THR A 154 27.23 5.64 5.52
N MET A 155 26.22 5.23 4.77
CA MET A 155 24.92 4.79 5.28
C MET A 155 24.15 4.00 4.23
N THR A 156 23.42 2.96 4.63
CA THR A 156 22.44 2.29 3.76
C THR A 156 21.31 1.69 4.59
N ASN A 157 20.12 1.50 4.01
CA ASN A 157 18.99 0.86 4.69
C ASN A 157 18.78 -0.60 4.25
N GLN A 158 18.00 -1.35 5.04
CA GLN A 158 17.68 -2.76 4.74
C GLN A 158 16.98 -2.91 3.39
N ALA A 159 16.16 -1.94 2.98
CA ALA A 159 15.45 -1.96 1.70
C ALA A 159 16.41 -1.89 0.49
N PHE A 160 17.57 -1.23 0.61
CA PHE A 160 18.62 -1.24 -0.41
C PHE A 160 19.46 -2.53 -0.36
N ALA A 161 19.92 -2.93 0.83
CA ALA A 161 20.78 -4.12 0.99
C ALA A 161 20.09 -5.42 0.53
N SER A 162 18.74 -5.47 0.64
CA SER A 162 17.92 -6.59 0.18
C SER A 162 18.02 -6.87 -1.33
N PHE A 163 18.34 -5.89 -2.18
CA PHE A 163 18.57 -6.13 -3.62
C PHE A 163 19.79 -7.01 -3.89
N PHE A 164 20.72 -7.09 -2.94
CA PHE A 164 21.98 -7.85 -3.04
C PHE A 164 22.00 -9.08 -2.12
N HIS A 165 20.89 -9.35 -1.41
CA HIS A 165 20.79 -10.37 -0.37
C HIS A 165 21.87 -10.24 0.74
N GLN A 166 22.23 -9.00 1.10
CA GLN A 166 23.23 -8.66 2.11
C GLN A 166 22.59 -7.90 3.29
N CYS A 167 23.32 -7.78 4.40
CA CYS A 167 22.98 -6.87 5.48
C CYS A 167 23.55 -5.46 5.21
N PRO A 168 22.94 -4.38 5.72
CA PRO A 168 23.49 -3.02 5.62
C PRO A 168 24.96 -2.93 6.07
N ASP A 169 25.30 -3.58 7.18
CA ASP A 169 26.65 -3.60 7.76
C ASP A 169 27.71 -4.17 6.80
N ASP A 170 27.33 -5.12 5.93
CA ASP A 170 28.24 -5.70 4.93
C ASP A 170 28.63 -4.69 3.85
N MET A 171 27.84 -3.63 3.64
CA MET A 171 28.09 -2.61 2.62
C MET A 171 28.84 -1.39 3.17
N MET A 172 28.81 -1.18 4.49
CA MET A 172 29.41 -0.01 5.14
C MET A 172 30.92 0.03 4.92
N GLY A 173 31.46 1.22 4.64
CA GLY A 173 32.91 1.42 4.45
C GLY A 173 33.49 0.88 3.13
N LYS A 174 32.70 0.22 2.28
CA LYS A 174 33.11 -0.19 0.93
C LYS A 174 32.96 0.95 -0.07
N HIS A 175 33.74 0.94 -1.15
CA HIS A 175 33.53 1.88 -2.25
C HIS A 175 32.29 1.48 -3.07
N ILE A 176 31.48 2.45 -3.50
CA ILE A 176 30.17 2.22 -4.14
C ILE A 176 30.26 1.32 -5.38
N THR A 177 31.37 1.38 -6.13
CA THR A 177 31.60 0.54 -7.31
C THR A 177 31.86 -0.93 -7.01
N GLU A 178 32.22 -1.27 -5.76
CA GLU A 178 32.35 -2.64 -5.27
C GLU A 178 30.98 -3.21 -4.88
N VAL A 179 30.07 -2.36 -4.40
CA VAL A 179 28.66 -2.73 -4.16
C VAL A 179 27.94 -2.93 -5.49
N TYR A 180 28.00 -1.95 -6.40
CA TYR A 180 27.51 -2.09 -7.77
C TYR A 180 28.12 -1.07 -8.74
N LYS A 181 28.31 -1.49 -10.00
CA LYS A 181 28.93 -0.64 -11.02
C LYS A 181 27.91 0.32 -11.63
N ASN A 182 27.91 1.58 -11.18
CA ASN A 182 27.06 2.62 -11.76
C ASN A 182 27.79 3.98 -11.85
N PRO A 183 27.94 4.57 -13.06
CA PRO A 183 28.67 5.83 -13.24
C PRO A 183 27.93 7.06 -12.68
N LYS A 184 26.61 6.99 -12.47
CA LYS A 184 25.79 8.14 -12.07
C LYS A 184 26.03 8.62 -10.64
N PHE A 185 26.72 7.86 -9.79
CA PHE A 185 27.19 8.37 -8.50
C PHE A 185 28.38 9.33 -8.67
N ILE A 186 29.34 8.97 -9.51
CA ILE A 186 30.53 9.77 -9.82
C ILE A 186 30.09 11.08 -10.50
N GLU A 187 29.20 11.00 -11.48
CA GLU A 187 28.63 12.17 -12.18
C GLU A 187 28.00 13.20 -11.22
N VAL A 188 27.27 12.75 -10.20
CA VAL A 188 26.64 13.65 -9.21
C VAL A 188 27.67 14.26 -8.25
N LEU A 189 28.71 13.50 -7.87
CA LEU A 189 29.80 13.97 -7.02
C LEU A 189 30.70 14.99 -7.73
N GLU A 190 30.92 14.84 -9.04
CA GLU A 190 31.71 15.75 -9.87
C GLU A 190 30.95 17.01 -10.28
N THR A 191 29.68 16.87 -10.69
CA THR A 191 28.90 18.00 -11.24
C THR A 191 28.13 18.80 -10.19
N GLY A 192 27.83 18.21 -9.03
CA GLY A 192 26.93 18.80 -8.04
C GLY A 192 25.48 18.94 -8.51
N GLN A 193 25.08 18.29 -9.61
CA GLN A 193 23.70 18.32 -10.11
C GLN A 193 22.95 17.02 -9.77
N PRO A 194 21.69 17.09 -9.32
CA PRO A 194 20.89 15.89 -9.04
C PRO A 194 20.41 15.22 -10.33
N VAL A 195 20.42 13.88 -10.33
CA VAL A 195 19.90 13.04 -11.42
C VAL A 195 18.61 12.37 -10.95
N PHE A 196 17.47 12.68 -11.57
CA PHE A 196 16.17 12.12 -11.21
C PHE A 196 15.69 11.07 -12.20
N GLY A 197 14.94 10.07 -11.72
CA GLY A 197 14.19 9.15 -12.59
C GLY A 197 15.06 8.23 -13.47
N TYR A 198 16.32 7.99 -13.11
CA TYR A 198 17.23 7.19 -13.92
C TYR A 198 16.93 5.69 -13.78
N ILE A 199 16.50 5.09 -14.89
CA ILE A 199 16.26 3.65 -15.02
C ILE A 199 17.61 2.93 -15.17
N HIS A 200 17.82 1.89 -14.37
CA HIS A 200 18.97 1.00 -14.51
C HIS A 200 18.74 -0.35 -13.81
N ASP A 201 19.57 -1.32 -14.16
CA ASP A 201 19.69 -2.57 -13.42
C ASP A 201 20.37 -2.35 -12.06
N LEU A 202 19.78 -2.92 -11.01
CA LEU A 202 20.38 -3.08 -9.69
C LEU A 202 20.31 -4.58 -9.31
N ASN A 203 21.35 -5.33 -9.68
CA ASN A 203 21.49 -6.76 -9.42
C ASN A 203 20.37 -7.63 -10.02
N GLY A 204 20.05 -7.41 -11.30
CA GLY A 204 18.98 -8.13 -12.02
C GLY A 204 17.58 -7.50 -11.86
N HIS A 205 17.45 -6.43 -11.08
CA HIS A 205 16.21 -5.68 -10.92
C HIS A 205 16.25 -4.37 -11.70
N GLU A 206 15.38 -4.21 -12.68
CA GLU A 206 15.20 -2.91 -13.35
C GLU A 206 14.46 -1.95 -12.41
N ILE A 207 15.18 -0.92 -11.95
CA ILE A 207 14.69 0.05 -10.96
C ILE A 207 14.75 1.49 -11.48
N ILE A 208 13.92 2.35 -10.89
CA ILE A 208 14.00 3.80 -11.09
C ILE A 208 14.62 4.42 -9.84
N ALA A 209 15.74 5.13 -10.00
CA ALA A 209 16.43 5.78 -8.89
C ALA A 209 16.77 7.25 -9.17
N SER A 210 16.75 8.04 -8.10
CA SER A 210 17.26 9.41 -8.06
C SER A 210 18.57 9.47 -7.28
N ARG A 211 19.48 10.36 -7.67
CA ARG A 211 20.75 10.61 -7.00
C ARG A 211 20.86 12.11 -6.74
N ILE A 212 21.14 12.47 -5.49
CA ILE A 212 21.09 13.85 -5.00
C ILE A 212 22.43 14.14 -4.29
N PRO A 213 23.15 15.21 -4.66
CA PRO A 213 24.39 15.57 -3.98
C PRO A 213 24.08 16.07 -2.57
N ILE A 214 24.92 15.72 -1.62
CA ILE A 214 24.88 16.23 -0.24
C ILE A 214 25.85 17.40 -0.18
N ILE A 215 25.30 18.60 0.03
CA ILE A 215 26.04 19.86 0.05
C ILE A 215 26.00 20.42 1.46
N GLN A 216 27.18 20.68 2.04
CA GLN A 216 27.35 21.30 3.34
C GLN A 216 28.32 22.47 3.21
N ASP A 217 27.95 23.64 3.73
CA ASP A 217 28.75 24.88 3.67
C ASP A 217 29.26 25.22 2.24
N GLY A 218 28.41 24.96 1.24
CA GLY A 218 28.70 25.17 -0.19
C GLY A 218 29.56 24.09 -0.85
N ASN A 219 30.06 23.11 -0.11
CA ASN A 219 30.91 22.02 -0.60
C ASN A 219 30.12 20.73 -0.76
N ILE A 220 30.36 19.97 -1.83
CA ILE A 220 29.86 18.60 -1.99
C ILE A 220 30.64 17.70 -1.03
N VAL A 221 29.94 17.14 -0.03
CA VAL A 221 30.50 16.23 0.98
C VAL A 221 30.14 14.77 0.72
N GLY A 222 29.21 14.50 -0.21
CA GLY A 222 28.78 13.16 -0.57
C GLY A 222 27.60 13.16 -1.54
N ALA A 223 26.96 12.00 -1.71
CA ALA A 223 25.76 11.84 -2.52
C ALA A 223 24.83 10.77 -1.92
N MET A 224 23.52 10.98 -2.07
CA MET A 224 22.47 10.04 -1.69
C MET A 224 21.82 9.44 -2.94
N GLY A 225 21.77 8.11 -3.01
CA GLY A 225 20.97 7.35 -3.96
C GLY A 225 19.66 6.89 -3.31
N LYS A 226 18.54 7.14 -3.99
CA LYS A 226 17.20 6.74 -3.57
C LYS A 226 16.51 5.97 -4.69
N VAL A 227 16.16 4.70 -4.43
CA VAL A 227 15.29 3.88 -5.27
C VAL A 227 13.85 4.34 -5.08
N VAL A 228 13.22 4.83 -6.14
CA VAL A 228 11.84 5.35 -6.15
C VAL A 228 10.84 4.26 -6.57
N PHE A 229 11.23 3.37 -7.48
CA PHE A 229 10.44 2.20 -7.89
C PHE A 229 11.33 0.97 -7.99
N LYS A 230 10.89 -0.14 -7.37
CA LYS A 230 11.63 -1.41 -7.30
C LYS A 230 11.46 -2.30 -8.53
N ASN A 231 10.51 -1.98 -9.40
CA ASN A 231 10.22 -2.74 -10.61
C ASN A 231 9.56 -1.80 -11.64
N VAL A 232 10.23 -1.54 -12.77
CA VAL A 232 9.62 -0.71 -13.85
C VAL A 232 8.37 -1.40 -14.43
N ASN A 233 8.22 -2.71 -14.32
CA ASN A 233 7.01 -3.42 -14.79
C ASN A 233 5.74 -3.03 -14.02
N GLU A 234 5.82 -2.61 -12.76
CA GLU A 234 4.67 -2.07 -12.03
C GLU A 234 4.27 -0.69 -12.59
N LEU A 235 5.25 0.14 -12.93
CA LEU A 235 5.01 1.40 -13.63
C LEU A 235 4.43 1.13 -15.03
N TYR A 236 4.94 0.14 -15.78
CA TYR A 236 4.38 -0.28 -17.06
C TYR A 236 2.96 -0.88 -16.95
N ALA A 237 2.63 -1.56 -15.85
CA ALA A 237 1.27 -2.03 -15.59
C ALA A 237 0.33 -0.87 -15.27
N LEU A 238 0.79 0.10 -14.49
CA LEU A 238 0.06 1.34 -14.19
C LEU A 238 -0.12 2.22 -15.44
N THR A 239 0.91 2.40 -16.27
CA THR A 239 0.78 3.14 -17.54
C THR A 239 -0.07 2.37 -18.54
N LYS A 240 0.07 1.05 -18.69
CA LYS A 240 -0.87 0.25 -19.51
C LYS A 240 -2.32 0.39 -19.03
N LYS A 241 -2.57 0.43 -17.72
CA LYS A 241 -3.91 0.64 -17.16
C LYS A 241 -4.40 2.08 -17.32
N PHE A 242 -3.51 3.06 -17.24
CA PHE A 242 -3.83 4.47 -17.48
C PHE A 242 -4.06 4.77 -18.97
N ASP A 243 -3.30 4.13 -19.85
CA ASP A 243 -3.45 4.17 -21.29
C ASP A 243 -4.68 3.40 -21.73
N SER A 244 -5.01 2.24 -21.13
CA SER A 244 -6.28 1.56 -21.40
C SER A 244 -7.47 2.40 -20.94
N LEU A 245 -7.41 3.00 -19.73
CA LEU A 245 -8.45 3.92 -19.24
C LEU A 245 -8.55 5.19 -20.10
N ARG A 246 -7.43 5.76 -20.56
CA ARG A 246 -7.41 6.90 -21.50
C ARG A 246 -7.96 6.52 -22.86
N PHE A 247 -7.58 5.37 -23.39
CA PHE A 247 -8.04 4.86 -24.68
C PHE A 247 -9.52 4.51 -24.63
N GLU A 248 -10.00 3.98 -23.52
CA GLU A 248 -11.43 3.83 -23.22
C GLU A 248 -12.12 5.20 -23.14
N LEU A 249 -11.55 6.18 -22.42
CA LEU A 249 -12.08 7.56 -22.35
C LEU A 249 -12.10 8.27 -23.71
N ASP A 250 -11.07 8.08 -24.53
CA ASP A 250 -10.96 8.65 -25.86
C ASP A 250 -11.83 7.87 -26.86
N PHE A 251 -12.03 6.56 -26.69
CA PHE A 251 -13.03 5.78 -27.42
C PHE A 251 -14.44 6.26 -27.09
N TYR A 252 -14.77 6.43 -25.81
CA TYR A 252 -16.04 7.02 -25.37
C TYR A 252 -16.22 8.44 -25.92
N LYS A 253 -15.22 9.33 -25.80
CA LYS A 253 -15.28 10.68 -26.37
C LYS A 253 -15.41 10.69 -27.88
N LYS A 254 -14.69 9.83 -28.59
CA LYS A 254 -14.69 9.79 -30.07
C LYS A 254 -15.98 9.16 -30.60
N THR A 255 -16.56 8.21 -29.87
CA THR A 255 -17.91 7.68 -30.13
C THR A 255 -19.00 8.72 -29.82
N MET A 256 -18.80 9.58 -28.81
CA MET A 256 -19.69 10.70 -28.47
C MET A 256 -19.56 11.91 -29.42
N LEU A 257 -18.40 12.11 -30.06
CA LEU A 257 -18.08 13.30 -30.87
C LEU A 257 -17.99 13.06 -32.38
N GLN A 258 -18.10 11.81 -32.86
CA GLN A 258 -18.13 11.48 -34.29
C GLN A 258 -19.49 10.92 -34.73
N THR A 259 -20.32 11.83 -35.23
CA THR A 259 -21.39 11.65 -36.23
C THR A 259 -21.88 10.21 -36.51
N ASN A 260 -22.86 9.76 -35.73
CA ASN A 260 -24.15 9.23 -36.19
C ASN A 260 -24.26 8.27 -37.41
N SER A 261 -23.28 7.38 -37.67
CA SER A 261 -23.49 6.25 -38.62
C SER A 261 -23.07 4.87 -38.10
N PRO A 262 -21.82 4.61 -37.67
CA PRO A 262 -21.32 3.23 -37.54
C PRO A 262 -22.08 2.36 -36.53
N ALA A 263 -22.40 2.91 -35.36
CA ALA A 263 -23.07 2.17 -34.28
C ALA A 263 -24.56 1.93 -34.54
N LEU A 264 -25.21 2.79 -35.33
CA LEU A 264 -26.64 2.65 -35.66
C LEU A 264 -26.85 1.67 -36.82
N ASP A 265 -25.90 1.61 -37.76
CA ASP A 265 -25.87 0.56 -38.78
C ASP A 265 -25.52 -0.82 -38.20
N LEU A 266 -24.65 -0.88 -37.17
CA LEU A 266 -24.41 -2.09 -36.36
C LEU A 266 -25.71 -2.64 -35.72
N LEU A 267 -26.56 -1.75 -35.19
CA LEU A 267 -27.83 -2.15 -34.58
C LEU A 267 -28.97 -2.42 -35.57
N ARG A 268 -28.90 -1.90 -36.81
CA ARG A 268 -29.91 -2.20 -37.83
C ARG A 268 -29.89 -3.67 -38.24
N GLY A 269 -28.69 -4.24 -38.35
CA GLY A 269 -28.50 -5.64 -38.73
C GLY A 269 -29.12 -5.99 -40.09
N LYS A 270 -29.25 -7.29 -40.36
CA LYS A 270 -30.13 -7.81 -41.44
C LYS A 270 -31.42 -8.43 -40.89
N ASN A 271 -31.51 -8.59 -39.56
CA ASN A 271 -32.57 -9.37 -38.92
C ASN A 271 -33.89 -8.58 -38.76
N PRO A 272 -35.06 -9.13 -39.17
CA PRO A 272 -36.35 -8.44 -39.06
C PRO A 272 -36.77 -8.04 -37.63
N LEU A 273 -36.37 -8.81 -36.60
CA LEU A 273 -36.69 -8.50 -35.21
C LEU A 273 -35.95 -7.23 -34.76
N MET A 274 -34.67 -7.11 -35.14
CA MET A 274 -33.85 -5.91 -34.88
C MET A 274 -34.37 -4.71 -35.66
N ALA A 275 -34.79 -4.87 -36.92
CA ALA A 275 -35.39 -3.79 -37.69
C ALA A 275 -36.67 -3.23 -37.01
N SER A 276 -37.55 -4.10 -36.50
CA SER A 276 -38.74 -3.68 -35.75
C SER A 276 -38.39 -3.02 -34.41
N LEU A 277 -37.38 -3.52 -33.72
CA LEU A 277 -36.89 -2.95 -32.47
C LEU A 277 -36.32 -1.54 -32.69
N VAL A 278 -35.50 -1.35 -33.72
CA VAL A 278 -34.90 -0.06 -34.11
C VAL A 278 -35.98 0.95 -34.52
N GLN A 279 -37.01 0.55 -35.26
CA GLN A 279 -38.14 1.45 -35.58
C GLN A 279 -38.88 1.94 -34.34
N THR A 280 -39.12 1.07 -33.36
CA THR A 280 -39.76 1.46 -32.08
C THR A 280 -38.84 2.39 -31.30
N TRP A 281 -37.58 2.00 -31.15
CA TRP A 281 -36.52 2.75 -30.50
C TRP A 281 -36.35 4.17 -31.09
N GLN A 282 -36.40 4.34 -32.42
CA GLN A 282 -36.29 5.65 -33.09
C GLN A 282 -37.43 6.62 -32.72
N ARG A 283 -38.64 6.11 -32.49
CA ARG A 283 -39.77 6.93 -32.01
C ARG A 283 -39.57 7.33 -30.56
N VAL A 284 -39.06 6.40 -29.76
CA VAL A 284 -38.86 6.53 -28.31
C VAL A 284 -37.69 7.45 -27.98
N ALA A 285 -36.60 7.42 -28.75
CA ALA A 285 -35.43 8.29 -28.57
C ALA A 285 -35.82 9.78 -28.53
N LYS A 286 -36.73 10.20 -29.43
CA LYS A 286 -37.29 11.55 -29.53
C LYS A 286 -38.21 11.96 -28.38
N SER A 287 -38.68 11.01 -27.57
CA SER A 287 -39.51 11.26 -26.39
C SER A 287 -38.66 11.39 -25.12
N SER A 288 -39.20 12.02 -24.08
CA SER A 288 -38.59 12.06 -22.74
C SER A 288 -39.01 10.88 -21.84
N SER A 289 -39.78 9.92 -22.36
CA SER A 289 -40.34 8.79 -21.62
C SER A 289 -39.26 7.89 -21.02
N THR A 290 -39.58 7.30 -19.86
CA THR A 290 -38.83 6.20 -19.26
C THR A 290 -38.84 4.99 -20.18
N VAL A 291 -37.68 4.32 -20.31
CA VAL A 291 -37.54 3.14 -21.16
C VAL A 291 -36.98 1.98 -20.35
N LEU A 292 -37.62 0.81 -20.44
CA LEU A 292 -37.18 -0.45 -19.86
C LEU A 292 -36.61 -1.35 -20.95
N LEU A 293 -35.30 -1.62 -20.90
CA LEU A 293 -34.60 -2.53 -21.80
C LEU A 293 -34.60 -3.93 -21.19
N ARG A 294 -35.27 -4.88 -21.85
CA ARG A 294 -35.29 -6.29 -21.44
C ARG A 294 -34.41 -7.13 -22.36
N GLY A 295 -33.56 -7.96 -21.78
CA GLY A 295 -32.74 -8.89 -22.55
C GLY A 295 -31.72 -9.60 -21.66
N GLU A 296 -31.28 -10.77 -22.11
CA GLU A 296 -30.26 -11.57 -21.44
C GLU A 296 -28.96 -10.76 -21.20
N SER A 297 -28.11 -11.23 -20.28
CA SER A 297 -26.82 -10.58 -20.07
C SER A 297 -25.97 -10.62 -21.35
N GLY A 298 -25.24 -9.53 -21.61
CA GLY A 298 -24.39 -9.40 -22.80
C GLY A 298 -25.14 -9.15 -24.12
N THR A 299 -26.45 -8.90 -24.12
CA THR A 299 -27.23 -8.61 -25.36
C THR A 299 -27.00 -7.21 -25.96
N GLY A 300 -26.24 -6.34 -25.28
CA GLY A 300 -25.98 -4.97 -25.72
C GLY A 300 -26.94 -3.91 -25.16
N LYS A 301 -27.62 -4.18 -24.02
CA LYS A 301 -28.55 -3.25 -23.35
C LYS A 301 -27.95 -1.84 -23.17
N GLU A 302 -26.68 -1.76 -22.75
CA GLU A 302 -25.99 -0.48 -22.55
C GLU A 302 -25.81 0.32 -23.85
N LEU A 303 -25.42 -0.33 -24.97
CA LEU A 303 -25.29 0.33 -26.27
C LEU A 303 -26.64 0.92 -26.74
N PHE A 304 -27.74 0.18 -26.53
CA PHE A 304 -29.10 0.68 -26.80
C PHE A 304 -29.46 1.90 -25.94
N ALA A 305 -29.03 1.94 -24.67
CA ALA A 305 -29.26 3.06 -23.76
C ALA A 305 -28.40 4.29 -24.13
N GLN A 306 -27.13 4.08 -24.48
CA GLN A 306 -26.24 5.14 -24.97
C GLN A 306 -26.81 5.77 -26.24
N LEU A 307 -27.23 4.96 -27.22
CA LEU A 307 -27.81 5.49 -28.44
C LEU A 307 -29.18 6.16 -28.18
N LEU A 308 -30.01 5.66 -27.24
CA LEU A 308 -31.26 6.34 -26.84
C LEU A 308 -31.01 7.77 -26.35
N HIS A 309 -29.85 8.00 -25.74
CA HIS A 309 -29.42 9.31 -25.28
C HIS A 309 -28.90 10.17 -26.43
N THR A 310 -28.03 9.65 -27.31
CA THR A 310 -27.46 10.43 -28.44
C THR A 310 -28.51 10.89 -29.46
N GLU A 311 -29.56 10.10 -29.70
CA GLU A 311 -30.70 10.47 -30.57
C GLU A 311 -31.83 11.22 -29.83
N SER A 312 -31.62 11.62 -28.57
CA SER A 312 -32.61 12.39 -27.80
C SER A 312 -32.33 13.88 -27.81
N ALA A 313 -33.35 14.67 -27.46
CA ALA A 313 -33.19 16.11 -27.20
C ALA A 313 -32.25 16.43 -26.02
N ARG A 314 -31.78 15.43 -25.26
CA ARG A 314 -30.84 15.56 -24.13
C ARG A 314 -29.42 15.08 -24.48
N CYS A 315 -29.09 14.88 -25.75
CA CYS A 315 -27.77 14.40 -26.22
C CYS A 315 -26.57 15.31 -25.87
N HIS A 316 -26.82 16.56 -25.46
CA HIS A 316 -25.80 17.47 -24.95
C HIS A 316 -25.66 17.45 -23.41
N GLY A 317 -26.57 16.78 -22.71
CA GLY A 317 -26.50 16.54 -21.26
C GLY A 317 -25.63 15.32 -20.92
N ALA A 318 -25.42 15.06 -19.64
CA ALA A 318 -24.61 13.91 -19.21
C ALA A 318 -25.34 12.56 -19.43
N PHE A 319 -24.61 11.55 -19.91
CA PHE A 319 -25.04 10.15 -19.84
C PHE A 319 -24.34 9.46 -18.68
N ILE A 320 -25.09 9.13 -17.62
CA ILE A 320 -24.55 8.54 -16.39
C ILE A 320 -25.00 7.09 -16.28
N THR A 321 -24.05 6.16 -16.24
CA THR A 321 -24.31 4.73 -16.07
C THR A 321 -24.15 4.31 -14.60
N VAL A 322 -25.03 3.41 -14.14
CA VAL A 322 -24.94 2.74 -12.84
C VAL A 322 -25.36 1.28 -13.03
N ASN A 323 -24.49 0.34 -12.66
CA ASN A 323 -24.84 -1.08 -12.61
C ASN A 323 -25.25 -1.43 -11.18
N CYS A 324 -26.49 -1.86 -10.99
CA CYS A 324 -27.06 -2.09 -9.65
C CYS A 324 -26.53 -3.38 -8.99
N ALA A 325 -26.06 -4.35 -9.79
CA ALA A 325 -25.53 -5.62 -9.31
C ALA A 325 -24.03 -5.56 -8.94
N ALA A 326 -23.27 -4.62 -9.53
CA ALA A 326 -21.82 -4.53 -9.37
C ALA A 326 -21.36 -3.70 -8.15
N VAL A 327 -22.26 -2.93 -7.53
CA VAL A 327 -21.94 -2.05 -6.40
C VAL A 327 -22.53 -2.63 -5.11
N PRO A 328 -21.74 -2.81 -4.03
CA PRO A 328 -22.28 -3.25 -2.74
C PRO A 328 -23.40 -2.33 -2.25
N GLU A 329 -24.48 -2.89 -1.72
CA GLU A 329 -25.71 -2.17 -1.33
C GLU A 329 -25.44 -0.88 -0.53
N ASN A 330 -24.66 -0.99 0.56
CA ASN A 330 -24.28 0.12 1.43
C ASN A 330 -23.57 1.28 0.70
N LEU A 331 -22.93 1.00 -0.43
CA LEU A 331 -22.30 2.00 -1.29
C LEU A 331 -23.23 2.49 -2.40
N LEU A 332 -24.11 1.63 -2.94
CA LEU A 332 -25.04 1.95 -4.03
C LEU A 332 -25.94 3.14 -3.68
N GLU A 333 -26.42 3.24 -2.44
CA GLU A 333 -27.19 4.41 -1.99
C GLU A 333 -26.35 5.70 -2.04
N SER A 334 -25.12 5.65 -1.52
CA SER A 334 -24.20 6.79 -1.47
C SER A 334 -23.70 7.22 -2.85
N GLU A 335 -23.63 6.30 -3.81
CA GLU A 335 -23.39 6.62 -5.23
C GLU A 335 -24.62 7.26 -5.86
N LEU A 336 -25.81 6.65 -5.77
CA LEU A 336 -27.00 7.12 -6.48
C LEU A 336 -27.47 8.50 -6.01
N PHE A 337 -27.57 8.72 -4.70
CA PHE A 337 -28.19 9.92 -4.13
C PHE A 337 -27.17 10.90 -3.52
N GLY A 338 -25.92 10.47 -3.29
CA GLY A 338 -24.89 11.30 -2.68
C GLY A 338 -25.05 11.43 -1.17
N TYR A 339 -24.12 12.17 -0.54
CA TYR A 339 -24.11 12.39 0.90
C TYR A 339 -23.57 13.77 1.27
N GLU A 340 -24.06 14.32 2.38
CA GLU A 340 -23.48 15.52 3.01
C GLU A 340 -22.33 15.18 3.95
N ASP A 341 -21.53 16.18 4.32
CA ASP A 341 -20.45 16.01 5.29
C ASP A 341 -20.99 15.49 6.65
N GLY A 342 -20.30 14.54 7.26
CA GLY A 342 -20.71 13.89 8.50
C GLY A 342 -21.88 12.89 8.40
N ALA A 343 -22.41 12.56 7.21
CA ALA A 343 -23.56 11.66 7.06
C ALA A 343 -23.34 10.23 7.61
N PHE A 344 -22.10 9.74 7.63
CA PHE A 344 -21.71 8.46 8.23
C PHE A 344 -20.21 8.43 8.57
N THR A 345 -19.78 7.44 9.36
CA THR A 345 -18.37 7.23 9.73
C THR A 345 -17.53 6.91 8.48
N GLY A 346 -16.68 7.84 8.06
CA GLY A 346 -15.87 7.72 6.84
C GLY A 346 -16.35 8.59 5.67
N ALA A 347 -17.41 9.39 5.83
CA ALA A 347 -17.80 10.41 4.87
C ALA A 347 -16.64 11.40 4.62
N ARG A 348 -16.42 11.76 3.35
CA ARG A 348 -15.41 12.77 2.98
C ARG A 348 -15.87 14.17 3.41
N LYS A 349 -14.93 14.97 3.92
CA LYS A 349 -15.16 16.39 4.17
C LYS A 349 -15.64 17.09 2.90
N GLY A 350 -16.75 17.84 3.00
CA GLY A 350 -17.44 18.46 1.86
C GLY A 350 -18.44 17.58 1.10
N GLY A 351 -18.68 16.33 1.52
CA GLY A 351 -19.71 15.45 0.95
C GLY A 351 -19.39 14.89 -0.44
N LYS A 352 -20.42 14.36 -1.12
CA LYS A 352 -20.34 13.81 -2.48
C LYS A 352 -21.67 13.98 -3.23
N LEU A 353 -21.60 14.39 -4.51
CA LEU A 353 -22.75 14.46 -5.41
C LEU A 353 -23.26 13.05 -5.79
N GLY A 354 -24.59 12.87 -5.81
CA GLY A 354 -25.20 11.64 -6.30
C GLY A 354 -25.17 11.51 -7.83
N LYS A 355 -25.22 10.28 -8.35
CA LYS A 355 -25.35 9.99 -9.78
C LYS A 355 -26.59 10.63 -10.40
N PHE A 356 -27.67 10.78 -9.64
CA PHE A 356 -28.86 11.52 -10.07
C PHE A 356 -28.60 13.02 -10.25
N GLU A 357 -27.87 13.67 -9.34
CA GLU A 357 -27.45 15.08 -9.51
C GLU A 357 -26.48 15.24 -10.69
N LEU A 358 -25.58 14.27 -10.90
CA LEU A 358 -24.64 14.27 -12.03
C LEU A 358 -25.31 14.02 -13.39
N ALA A 359 -26.53 13.47 -13.41
CA ALA A 359 -27.30 13.19 -14.61
C ALA A 359 -28.30 14.30 -14.97
N ASP A 360 -28.33 15.40 -14.21
CA ASP A 360 -29.30 16.48 -14.38
C ASP A 360 -29.22 17.13 -15.78
N GLY A 361 -30.38 17.40 -16.37
CA GLY A 361 -30.52 17.80 -17.79
C GLY A 361 -30.17 16.70 -18.81
N GLY A 362 -29.75 15.51 -18.36
CA GLY A 362 -29.21 14.42 -19.19
C GLY A 362 -30.02 13.12 -19.11
N THR A 363 -29.32 12.00 -18.95
CA THR A 363 -29.90 10.65 -18.92
C THR A 363 -29.14 9.78 -17.92
N ILE A 364 -29.86 9.09 -17.05
CA ILE A 364 -29.31 8.04 -16.18
C ILE A 364 -29.71 6.66 -16.72
N PHE A 365 -28.73 5.78 -16.84
CA PHE A 365 -28.90 4.38 -17.20
C PHE A 365 -28.68 3.50 -15.97
N LEU A 366 -29.72 2.78 -15.54
CA LEU A 366 -29.67 1.82 -14.44
C LEU A 366 -29.65 0.40 -15.01
N ASP A 367 -28.48 -0.24 -15.05
CA ASP A 367 -28.33 -1.63 -15.49
C ASP A 367 -28.62 -2.61 -14.36
N GLU A 368 -29.17 -3.76 -14.76
CA GLU A 368 -29.69 -4.84 -13.91
C GLU A 368 -30.53 -4.33 -12.72
N ILE A 369 -31.55 -3.51 -13.00
CA ILE A 369 -32.46 -2.93 -11.99
C ILE A 369 -33.20 -4.00 -11.15
N GLY A 370 -33.31 -5.23 -11.65
CA GLY A 370 -33.83 -6.39 -10.92
C GLY A 370 -32.91 -6.94 -9.83
N ASP A 371 -31.71 -6.41 -9.66
CA ASP A 371 -30.81 -6.70 -8.53
C ASP A 371 -30.93 -5.66 -7.39
N MET A 372 -31.77 -4.63 -7.54
CA MET A 372 -31.93 -3.58 -6.54
C MET A 372 -32.77 -4.03 -5.33
N GLU A 373 -32.24 -3.85 -4.12
CA GLU A 373 -32.91 -4.06 -2.83
C GLU A 373 -34.24 -3.29 -2.66
N MET A 374 -35.19 -3.85 -1.91
CA MET A 374 -36.55 -3.28 -1.78
C MET A 374 -36.57 -1.87 -1.15
N VAL A 375 -35.60 -1.57 -0.28
CA VAL A 375 -35.41 -0.23 0.30
C VAL A 375 -34.96 0.77 -0.77
N MET A 376 -34.03 0.36 -1.64
CA MET A 376 -33.52 1.17 -2.73
C MET A 376 -34.57 1.40 -3.82
N GLN A 377 -35.39 0.39 -4.13
CA GLN A 377 -36.54 0.53 -5.02
C GLN A 377 -37.53 1.61 -4.52
N ALA A 378 -37.77 1.69 -3.21
CA ALA A 378 -38.66 2.71 -2.62
C ALA A 378 -38.06 4.14 -2.72
N LYS A 379 -36.74 4.29 -2.58
CA LYS A 379 -36.05 5.58 -2.77
C LYS A 379 -36.06 6.00 -4.25
N LEU A 380 -35.74 5.08 -5.16
CA LEU A 380 -35.83 5.30 -6.60
C LEU A 380 -37.24 5.71 -7.05
N LEU A 381 -38.28 5.09 -6.50
CA LEU A 381 -39.67 5.43 -6.79
C LEU A 381 -39.98 6.91 -6.47
N ARG A 382 -39.52 7.42 -5.31
CA ARG A 382 -39.68 8.84 -4.95
C ARG A 382 -39.00 9.77 -5.94
N VAL A 383 -37.76 9.45 -6.34
CA VAL A 383 -37.02 10.25 -7.34
C VAL A 383 -37.74 10.28 -8.69
N ILE A 384 -38.34 9.17 -9.13
CA ILE A 384 -39.13 9.11 -10.38
C ILE A 384 -40.45 9.89 -10.27
N GLN A 385 -41.11 9.86 -9.11
CA GLN A 385 -42.41 10.51 -8.89
C GLN A 385 -42.29 12.02 -8.69
N GLU A 386 -41.47 12.45 -7.73
CA GLU A 386 -41.35 13.85 -7.31
C GLU A 386 -40.35 14.65 -8.16
N ARG A 387 -39.47 13.95 -8.92
CA ARG A 387 -38.31 14.53 -9.61
C ARG A 387 -37.37 15.30 -8.67
N GLU A 388 -37.27 14.81 -7.44
CA GLU A 388 -36.44 15.38 -6.39
C GLU A 388 -35.53 14.30 -5.80
N VAL A 389 -34.29 14.67 -5.46
CA VAL A 389 -33.32 13.80 -4.80
C VAL A 389 -32.91 14.40 -3.45
N GLU A 390 -32.86 13.54 -2.43
CA GLU A 390 -32.36 13.85 -1.09
C GLU A 390 -31.04 13.12 -0.86
N ARG A 391 -30.01 13.84 -0.38
CA ARG A 391 -28.71 13.24 -0.03
C ARG A 391 -28.80 12.54 1.32
N LEU A 392 -28.00 11.49 1.50
CA LEU A 392 -27.74 10.91 2.82
C LEU A 392 -27.29 12.01 3.81
N GLY A 393 -27.96 12.06 4.96
CA GLY A 393 -27.72 13.08 6.01
C GLY A 393 -28.34 14.45 5.75
N SER A 394 -29.03 14.67 4.63
CA SER A 394 -29.71 15.93 4.29
C SER A 394 -31.23 15.78 4.32
N SER A 395 -31.92 16.78 4.87
CA SER A 395 -33.38 16.92 4.80
C SER A 395 -33.83 17.95 3.76
N LYS A 396 -32.96 18.29 2.79
CA LYS A 396 -33.23 19.28 1.74
C LYS A 396 -33.32 18.59 0.37
N PRO A 397 -34.53 18.38 -0.18
CA PRO A 397 -34.67 17.85 -1.52
C PRO A 397 -34.15 18.81 -2.58
N ARG A 398 -33.68 18.26 -3.71
CA ARG A 398 -33.15 18.99 -4.86
C ARG A 398 -33.88 18.53 -6.12
N LYS A 399 -34.48 19.47 -6.86
CA LYS A 399 -35.13 19.18 -8.14
C LYS A 399 -34.11 18.80 -9.20
N ILE A 400 -34.45 17.82 -10.02
CA ILE A 400 -33.66 17.30 -11.15
C ILE A 400 -34.55 17.01 -12.35
N ASP A 401 -34.04 17.15 -13.58
CA ASP A 401 -34.71 16.73 -14.81
C ASP A 401 -33.88 15.70 -15.57
N VAL A 402 -33.99 14.45 -15.14
CA VAL A 402 -33.22 13.30 -15.67
C VAL A 402 -34.12 12.40 -16.50
N ARG A 403 -33.66 12.00 -17.70
CA ARG A 403 -34.28 10.86 -18.42
C ARG A 403 -33.84 9.55 -17.76
N LEU A 404 -34.79 8.70 -17.39
CA LEU A 404 -34.47 7.36 -16.90
C LEU A 404 -34.50 6.31 -18.03
N VAL A 405 -33.43 5.54 -18.16
CA VAL A 405 -33.40 4.27 -18.90
C VAL A 405 -33.01 3.18 -17.91
N ALA A 406 -33.82 2.14 -17.79
CA ALA A 406 -33.53 0.99 -16.92
C ALA A 406 -33.33 -0.27 -17.75
N ALA A 407 -32.51 -1.20 -17.29
CA ALA A 407 -32.27 -2.48 -17.95
C ALA A 407 -32.34 -3.65 -16.96
N THR A 408 -32.81 -4.81 -17.43
CA THR A 408 -32.85 -6.04 -16.63
C THR A 408 -32.77 -7.30 -17.51
N ASN A 409 -32.12 -8.33 -17.01
CA ASN A 409 -32.21 -9.71 -17.49
C ASN A 409 -33.29 -10.55 -16.78
N ARG A 410 -33.80 -10.08 -15.63
CA ARG A 410 -34.79 -10.79 -14.80
C ARG A 410 -36.22 -10.52 -15.26
N ASP A 411 -37.09 -11.50 -15.01
CA ASP A 411 -38.55 -11.36 -15.16
C ASP A 411 -39.12 -10.61 -13.95
N LEU A 412 -39.44 -9.33 -14.13
CA LEU A 412 -39.93 -8.48 -13.05
C LEU A 412 -41.35 -8.91 -12.60
N GLU A 413 -42.16 -9.48 -13.49
CA GLU A 413 -43.51 -9.97 -13.21
C GLU A 413 -43.51 -11.24 -12.34
N VAL A 414 -42.48 -12.08 -12.44
CA VAL A 414 -42.17 -13.13 -11.44
C VAL A 414 -41.76 -12.47 -10.12
N MET A 415 -40.79 -11.56 -10.13
CA MET A 415 -40.27 -10.93 -8.91
C MET A 415 -41.33 -10.14 -8.11
N ILE A 416 -42.33 -9.55 -8.76
CA ILE A 416 -43.46 -8.88 -8.11
C ILE A 416 -44.32 -9.90 -7.34
N ARG A 417 -44.62 -11.05 -7.94
CA ARG A 417 -45.38 -12.13 -7.28
C ARG A 417 -44.63 -12.67 -6.07
N ASP A 418 -43.30 -12.78 -6.18
CA ASP A 418 -42.41 -13.24 -5.11
C ASP A 418 -42.05 -12.12 -4.10
N LYS A 419 -42.63 -10.92 -4.24
CA LYS A 419 -42.41 -9.72 -3.40
C LYS A 419 -40.96 -9.22 -3.34
N GLN A 420 -40.14 -9.57 -4.34
CA GLN A 420 -38.76 -9.11 -4.52
C GLN A 420 -38.67 -7.82 -5.35
N PHE A 421 -39.74 -7.44 -6.05
CA PHE A 421 -39.81 -6.18 -6.78
C PHE A 421 -41.14 -5.47 -6.53
N ARG A 422 -41.11 -4.14 -6.41
CA ARG A 422 -42.30 -3.33 -6.14
C ARG A 422 -43.12 -3.12 -7.41
N GLU A 423 -44.42 -3.42 -7.31
CA GLU A 423 -45.40 -3.23 -8.37
C GLU A 423 -45.54 -1.75 -8.80
N ASP A 424 -45.52 -0.81 -7.84
CA ASP A 424 -45.63 0.62 -8.12
C ASP A 424 -44.42 1.20 -8.89
N LEU A 425 -43.21 0.73 -8.59
CA LEU A 425 -42.00 1.04 -9.36
C LEU A 425 -42.06 0.40 -10.75
N TYR A 426 -42.49 -0.86 -10.86
CA TYR A 426 -42.62 -1.55 -12.14
C TYR A 426 -43.50 -0.76 -13.13
N TYR A 427 -44.67 -0.28 -12.71
CA TYR A 427 -45.55 0.51 -13.57
C TYR A 427 -44.96 1.88 -13.98
N ARG A 428 -44.04 2.44 -13.18
CA ARG A 428 -43.30 3.68 -13.53
C ARG A 428 -42.12 3.42 -14.46
N LEU A 429 -41.54 2.22 -14.47
CA LEU A 429 -40.48 1.82 -15.39
C LEU A 429 -41.03 1.32 -16.72
N ASN A 430 -42.12 0.54 -16.71
CA ASN A 430 -42.73 -0.10 -17.87
C ASN A 430 -43.63 0.84 -18.69
N VAL A 431 -43.18 2.07 -18.94
CA VAL A 431 -43.87 3.04 -19.82
C VAL A 431 -43.61 2.70 -21.29
N VAL A 432 -42.36 2.34 -21.61
CA VAL A 432 -41.95 1.79 -22.90
C VAL A 432 -40.99 0.64 -22.63
N THR A 433 -41.34 -0.58 -23.03
CA THR A 433 -40.44 -1.73 -22.97
C THR A 433 -39.87 -2.05 -24.35
N LEU A 434 -38.54 -2.14 -24.44
CA LEU A 434 -37.82 -2.62 -25.62
C LEU A 434 -37.18 -3.97 -25.28
N LYS A 435 -37.65 -5.05 -25.94
CA LYS A 435 -37.13 -6.40 -25.74
C LYS A 435 -36.05 -6.71 -26.77
N ILE A 436 -34.81 -6.80 -26.33
CA ILE A 436 -33.63 -7.06 -27.15
C ILE A 436 -33.46 -8.57 -27.31
N PRO A 437 -33.44 -9.12 -28.54
CA PRO A 437 -33.30 -10.54 -28.76
C PRO A 437 -31.87 -11.04 -28.43
N PRO A 438 -31.73 -12.25 -27.89
CA PRO A 438 -30.44 -12.90 -27.71
C PRO A 438 -29.77 -13.20 -29.06
N LEU A 439 -28.44 -13.30 -29.07
CA LEU A 439 -27.65 -13.38 -30.29
C LEU A 439 -28.00 -14.62 -31.15
N ARG A 440 -28.42 -15.71 -30.50
CA ARG A 440 -28.92 -16.94 -31.15
C ARG A 440 -30.18 -16.76 -32.00
N GLU A 441 -31.00 -15.72 -31.75
CA GLU A 441 -32.22 -15.39 -32.50
C GLU A 441 -31.96 -14.38 -33.64
N ARG A 442 -30.75 -13.81 -33.69
CA ARG A 442 -30.28 -12.84 -34.69
C ARG A 442 -28.87 -13.20 -35.19
N LYS A 443 -28.71 -14.43 -35.67
CA LYS A 443 -27.42 -14.94 -36.16
C LYS A 443 -26.86 -14.13 -37.34
N ASP A 444 -27.73 -13.49 -38.12
CA ASP A 444 -27.36 -12.61 -39.24
C ASP A 444 -26.48 -11.42 -38.81
N ASP A 445 -26.56 -11.01 -37.53
CA ASP A 445 -25.77 -9.91 -36.98
C ASP A 445 -24.35 -10.36 -36.56
N ILE A 446 -24.10 -11.67 -36.38
CA ILE A 446 -22.80 -12.19 -35.91
C ILE A 446 -21.68 -11.83 -36.88
N GLU A 447 -21.91 -11.94 -38.20
CA GLU A 447 -20.93 -11.56 -39.23
C GLU A 447 -20.51 -10.09 -39.12
N SER A 448 -21.49 -9.19 -38.94
CA SER A 448 -21.24 -7.76 -38.79
C SER A 448 -20.52 -7.44 -37.47
N LEU A 449 -20.94 -8.07 -36.37
CA LEU A 449 -20.30 -7.93 -35.07
C LEU A 449 -18.84 -8.42 -35.09
N MET A 450 -18.56 -9.57 -35.71
CA MET A 450 -17.20 -10.09 -35.89
C MET A 450 -16.31 -9.07 -36.60
N GLN A 451 -16.76 -8.50 -37.72
CA GLN A 451 -16.01 -7.49 -38.46
C GLN A 451 -15.77 -6.20 -37.64
N THR A 452 -16.74 -5.76 -36.84
CA THR A 452 -16.55 -4.62 -35.94
C THR A 452 -15.54 -4.91 -34.84
N PHE A 453 -15.57 -6.11 -34.24
CA PHE A 453 -14.59 -6.50 -33.22
C PHE A 453 -13.18 -6.69 -33.79
N LEU A 454 -13.03 -7.29 -34.98
CA LEU A 454 -11.75 -7.35 -35.70
C LEU A 454 -11.15 -5.94 -35.86
N ASN A 455 -11.94 -4.99 -36.35
CA ASN A 455 -11.50 -3.60 -36.53
C ASN A 455 -11.17 -2.90 -35.20
N LYS A 456 -11.99 -3.09 -34.15
CA LYS A 456 -11.74 -2.57 -32.80
C LYS A 456 -10.40 -3.07 -32.25
N PHE A 457 -10.17 -4.39 -32.32
CA PHE A 457 -8.99 -5.01 -31.72
C PHE A 457 -7.72 -4.82 -32.55
N ASN A 458 -7.80 -4.72 -33.89
CA ASN A 458 -6.68 -4.26 -34.72
C ASN A 458 -6.15 -2.89 -34.26
N LEU A 459 -7.04 -1.93 -34.02
CA LEU A 459 -6.69 -0.59 -33.52
C LEU A 459 -6.12 -0.63 -32.09
N GLN A 460 -6.68 -1.47 -31.20
CA GLN A 460 -6.26 -1.58 -29.80
C GLN A 460 -4.90 -2.28 -29.64
N PHE A 461 -4.71 -3.43 -30.29
CA PHE A 461 -3.48 -4.24 -30.20
C PHE A 461 -2.41 -3.83 -31.23
N LYS A 462 -2.70 -2.88 -32.12
CA LYS A 462 -1.84 -2.44 -33.24
C LYS A 462 -1.43 -3.60 -34.16
N GLN A 463 -2.34 -4.54 -34.37
CA GLN A 463 -2.19 -5.68 -35.26
C GLN A 463 -2.94 -5.44 -36.59
N ASN A 464 -2.64 -6.25 -37.61
CA ASN A 464 -3.27 -6.21 -38.92
C ASN A 464 -3.94 -7.56 -39.24
N VAL A 465 -4.86 -8.00 -38.38
CA VAL A 465 -5.67 -9.21 -38.59
C VAL A 465 -6.74 -8.91 -39.64
N THR A 466 -6.64 -9.53 -40.80
CA THR A 466 -7.51 -9.21 -41.95
C THR A 466 -8.78 -10.05 -41.99
N ASN A 467 -8.75 -11.29 -41.48
CA ASN A 467 -9.91 -12.19 -41.50
C ASN A 467 -9.83 -13.31 -40.44
N MET A 468 -10.88 -14.12 -40.38
CA MET A 468 -10.89 -15.44 -39.73
C MET A 468 -11.06 -16.53 -40.78
N THR A 469 -10.46 -17.70 -40.57
CA THR A 469 -10.66 -18.89 -41.43
C THR A 469 -12.14 -19.28 -41.53
N ILE A 470 -12.56 -19.84 -42.68
CA ILE A 470 -13.96 -20.25 -42.94
C ILE A 470 -14.46 -21.25 -41.89
N GLU A 471 -13.61 -22.19 -41.47
CA GLU A 471 -13.90 -23.16 -40.40
C GLU A 471 -14.23 -22.47 -39.07
N THR A 472 -13.41 -21.48 -38.69
CA THR A 472 -13.62 -20.65 -37.49
C THR A 472 -14.96 -19.91 -37.56
N GLN A 473 -15.27 -19.28 -38.70
CA GLN A 473 -16.55 -18.58 -38.90
C GLN A 473 -17.75 -19.53 -38.78
N ASN A 474 -17.67 -20.72 -39.39
CA ASN A 474 -18.74 -21.71 -39.35
C ASN A 474 -19.06 -22.17 -37.91
N VAL A 475 -18.04 -22.39 -37.07
CA VAL A 475 -18.25 -22.76 -35.66
C VAL A 475 -18.89 -21.62 -34.87
N LEU A 476 -18.44 -20.38 -35.07
CA LEU A 476 -19.03 -19.20 -34.43
C LEU A 476 -20.51 -19.02 -34.85
N MET A 477 -20.87 -19.34 -36.09
CA MET A 477 -22.27 -19.35 -36.55
C MET A 477 -23.10 -20.52 -36.00
N LYS A 478 -22.51 -21.69 -35.76
CA LYS A 478 -23.19 -22.84 -35.14
C LYS A 478 -23.47 -22.62 -33.64
N HIS A 479 -22.60 -21.88 -32.93
CA HIS A 479 -22.68 -21.66 -31.48
C HIS A 479 -24.02 -21.08 -30.97
N ARG A 480 -24.33 -21.32 -29.68
CA ARG A 480 -25.59 -20.92 -29.01
C ARG A 480 -25.52 -19.57 -28.28
N TRP A 481 -24.33 -19.01 -28.09
CA TRP A 481 -24.11 -17.67 -27.54
C TRP A 481 -24.80 -17.38 -26.19
N PRO A 482 -24.61 -18.21 -25.14
CA PRO A 482 -25.19 -17.95 -23.81
C PRO A 482 -24.75 -16.63 -23.17
N GLY A 483 -23.53 -16.13 -23.46
CA GLY A 483 -23.07 -14.81 -23.04
C GLY A 483 -23.25 -13.71 -24.10
N ASN A 484 -23.98 -14.01 -25.17
CA ASN A 484 -24.39 -13.08 -26.22
C ASN A 484 -23.19 -12.30 -26.83
N ILE A 485 -23.31 -10.98 -27.01
CA ILE A 485 -22.30 -10.14 -27.66
C ILE A 485 -21.02 -10.06 -26.80
N ARG A 486 -21.14 -10.07 -25.47
CA ARG A 486 -19.99 -10.03 -24.55
C ARG A 486 -19.12 -11.28 -24.67
N GLU A 487 -19.73 -12.44 -24.87
CA GLU A 487 -19.00 -13.69 -25.12
C GLU A 487 -18.28 -13.65 -26.47
N LEU A 488 -18.95 -13.19 -27.52
CA LEU A 488 -18.35 -13.01 -28.86
C LEU A 488 -17.14 -12.06 -28.81
N GLU A 489 -17.29 -10.92 -28.14
CA GLU A 489 -16.22 -9.95 -27.94
C GLU A 489 -15.02 -10.57 -27.19
N ASN A 490 -15.26 -11.23 -26.06
CA ASN A 490 -14.22 -11.88 -25.26
C ASN A 490 -13.48 -13.00 -26.02
N ILE A 491 -14.17 -13.76 -26.88
CA ILE A 491 -13.57 -14.81 -27.70
C ILE A 491 -12.63 -14.20 -28.75
N ILE A 492 -13.05 -13.12 -29.41
CA ILE A 492 -12.23 -12.44 -30.42
C ILE A 492 -11.04 -11.75 -29.73
N GLU A 493 -11.24 -11.06 -28.61
CA GLU A 493 -10.14 -10.46 -27.82
C GLU A 493 -9.11 -11.52 -27.39
N ARG A 494 -9.57 -12.68 -26.90
CA ARG A 494 -8.69 -13.79 -26.57
C ARG A 494 -7.90 -14.27 -27.79
N ALA A 495 -8.53 -14.39 -28.95
CA ALA A 495 -7.85 -14.79 -30.17
C ALA A 495 -6.74 -13.79 -30.57
N PHE A 496 -6.95 -12.48 -30.41
CA PHE A 496 -5.92 -11.44 -30.62
C PHE A 496 -4.74 -11.54 -29.66
N ASN A 497 -4.96 -12.01 -28.43
CA ASN A 497 -3.89 -12.25 -27.44
C ASN A 497 -3.12 -13.56 -27.68
N MET A 498 -3.66 -14.48 -28.49
CA MET A 498 -3.06 -15.78 -28.83
C MET A 498 -2.56 -15.83 -30.28
N LEU A 499 -2.45 -14.66 -30.93
CA LEU A 499 -2.24 -14.52 -32.37
C LEU A 499 -0.78 -14.22 -32.71
N ASP A 500 -0.10 -15.19 -33.33
CA ASP A 500 1.22 -15.04 -33.95
C ASP A 500 1.11 -14.86 -35.48
N GLY A 501 0.20 -13.97 -35.94
CA GLY A 501 -0.06 -13.81 -37.38
C GLY A 501 -1.15 -12.79 -37.74
N SER A 502 -1.70 -12.90 -38.95
CA SER A 502 -2.71 -11.97 -39.51
C SER A 502 -4.11 -12.58 -39.71
N GLU A 503 -4.35 -13.80 -39.21
CA GLU A 503 -5.62 -14.53 -39.43
C GLU A 503 -6.02 -15.35 -38.19
N ILE A 504 -7.28 -15.27 -37.78
CA ILE A 504 -7.81 -16.08 -36.67
C ILE A 504 -8.13 -17.50 -37.17
N GLN A 505 -7.53 -18.48 -36.51
CA GLN A 505 -7.65 -19.91 -36.78
C GLN A 505 -8.28 -20.62 -35.58
N MET A 506 -8.78 -21.84 -35.80
CA MET A 506 -9.51 -22.63 -34.80
C MET A 506 -8.75 -22.79 -33.47
N LYS A 507 -7.42 -22.95 -33.56
CA LYS A 507 -6.50 -23.08 -32.42
C LYS A 507 -6.47 -21.84 -31.48
N HIS A 508 -6.86 -20.66 -31.96
CA HIS A 508 -6.93 -19.43 -31.17
C HIS A 508 -8.25 -19.29 -30.39
N LEU A 509 -9.29 -20.06 -30.74
CA LEU A 509 -10.56 -20.09 -29.99
C LEU A 509 -10.42 -20.88 -28.68
N PRO A 510 -11.31 -20.68 -27.69
CA PRO A 510 -11.43 -21.57 -26.53
C PRO A 510 -11.70 -23.03 -26.91
N GLY A 511 -11.17 -23.98 -26.14
CA GLY A 511 -11.31 -25.42 -26.40
C GLY A 511 -12.75 -25.94 -26.49
N TYR A 512 -13.70 -25.31 -25.81
CA TYR A 512 -15.13 -25.68 -25.91
C TYR A 512 -15.76 -25.32 -27.26
N LEU A 513 -15.16 -24.40 -28.03
CA LEU A 513 -15.51 -24.17 -29.44
C LEU A 513 -14.75 -25.11 -30.37
N GLN A 514 -13.51 -25.50 -30.02
CA GLN A 514 -12.73 -26.46 -30.80
C GLN A 514 -13.46 -27.80 -30.94
N THR A 515 -14.00 -28.34 -29.83
CA THR A 515 -14.77 -29.59 -29.82
C THR A 515 -16.11 -29.54 -30.59
N LEU A 516 -16.67 -28.36 -30.87
CA LEU A 516 -17.89 -28.22 -31.68
C LEU A 516 -17.65 -28.44 -33.19
N ALA A 517 -16.40 -28.55 -33.62
CA ALA A 517 -16.04 -28.96 -34.98
C ALA A 517 -15.91 -30.49 -35.11
N ASP A 518 -15.46 -31.17 -34.04
CA ASP A 518 -15.13 -32.60 -34.09
C ASP A 518 -16.38 -33.52 -34.17
N ASP A 519 -17.54 -33.06 -33.69
CA ASP A 519 -18.83 -33.78 -33.72
C ASP A 519 -19.33 -34.14 -35.13
N GLU A 520 -18.75 -33.58 -36.20
CA GLU A 520 -19.04 -33.96 -37.60
C GLU A 520 -18.07 -35.03 -38.18
N THR A 521 -17.09 -35.51 -37.40
CA THR A 521 -16.04 -36.45 -37.88
C THR A 521 -16.19 -37.91 -37.45
N HIS A 522 -17.16 -38.25 -36.62
CA HIS A 522 -17.56 -39.64 -36.40
C HIS A 522 -18.70 -40.04 -37.35
N PRO A 523 -18.45 -40.80 -38.44
CA PRO A 523 -19.53 -41.48 -39.13
C PRO A 523 -20.22 -42.40 -38.13
N PHE A 524 -21.55 -42.33 -38.07
CA PHE A 524 -22.38 -43.28 -37.32
C PHE A 524 -22.04 -44.68 -37.81
N VAL A 525 -21.26 -45.43 -37.01
CA VAL A 525 -21.10 -46.87 -37.22
C VAL A 525 -22.45 -47.49 -36.87
N GLU A 526 -23.03 -48.24 -37.81
CA GLU A 526 -24.26 -49.01 -37.60
C GLU A 526 -23.99 -50.15 -36.59
N GLY A 527 -23.93 -49.80 -35.31
CA GLY A 527 -23.98 -50.73 -34.19
C GLY A 527 -25.44 -50.92 -33.78
N SER A 528 -25.98 -52.11 -33.98
CA SER A 528 -27.32 -52.46 -33.52
C SER A 528 -27.48 -52.22 -32.01
N LEU A 529 -28.71 -51.87 -31.59
CA LEU A 529 -29.06 -51.56 -30.19
C LEU A 529 -28.62 -52.66 -29.19
N GLU A 530 -28.55 -53.90 -29.67
CA GLU A 530 -28.07 -55.09 -28.97
C GLU A 530 -26.62 -54.97 -28.48
N THR A 531 -25.76 -54.30 -29.26
CA THR A 531 -24.33 -54.13 -28.95
C THR A 531 -24.12 -53.23 -27.73
N ILE A 532 -24.95 -52.18 -27.61
CA ILE A 532 -24.93 -51.25 -26.46
C ILE A 532 -25.50 -51.93 -25.21
N LEU A 533 -26.57 -52.72 -25.36
CA LEU A 533 -27.17 -53.50 -24.27
C LEU A 533 -26.24 -54.61 -23.73
N ALA A 534 -25.37 -55.17 -24.57
CA ALA A 534 -24.35 -56.13 -24.15
C ALA A 534 -23.27 -55.49 -23.26
N ALA A 535 -22.88 -54.23 -23.54
CA ALA A 535 -21.86 -53.52 -22.77
C ALA A 535 -22.33 -53.07 -21.38
N VAL A 536 -23.62 -52.77 -21.21
CA VAL A 536 -24.20 -52.33 -19.93
C VAL A 536 -24.37 -53.47 -18.91
N ASN A 537 -24.42 -54.73 -19.38
CA ASN A 537 -24.74 -55.90 -18.55
C ASN A 537 -23.52 -56.70 -18.02
N GLN A 538 -22.28 -56.21 -18.16
CA GLN A 538 -21.13 -56.84 -17.50
C GLN A 538 -21.00 -56.42 -16.02
N PRO A 539 -20.73 -57.33 -15.06
CA PRO A 539 -20.68 -56.99 -13.65
C PRO A 539 -19.51 -56.09 -13.30
N ARG A 540 -19.75 -55.04 -12.50
CA ARG A 540 -18.68 -54.18 -11.93
C ARG A 540 -17.80 -54.98 -10.97
N GLY A 541 -16.62 -55.39 -11.43
CA GLY A 541 -15.53 -55.93 -10.62
C GLY A 541 -14.22 -55.18 -10.88
N SER A 542 -13.45 -54.93 -9.82
CA SER A 542 -12.06 -54.40 -9.82
C SER A 542 -11.76 -53.16 -10.69
N LEU A 543 -11.95 -51.97 -10.11
CA LEU A 543 -11.29 -50.71 -10.51
C LEU A 543 -10.78 -49.97 -9.26
N LEU A 544 -9.97 -50.67 -8.45
CA LEU A 544 -9.36 -50.17 -7.21
C LEU A 544 -7.89 -50.64 -7.04
N ALA A 545 -7.23 -51.10 -8.11
CA ALA A 545 -5.90 -51.71 -8.05
C ALA A 545 -4.75 -50.85 -8.63
N ASP A 546 -5.06 -49.84 -9.46
CA ASP A 546 -4.05 -49.13 -10.27
C ASP A 546 -3.66 -47.74 -9.74
N LEU A 547 -3.64 -47.56 -8.41
CA LEU A 547 -3.25 -46.29 -7.76
C LEU A 547 -1.90 -46.32 -7.03
N ASP A 548 -1.12 -47.41 -7.12
CA ASP A 548 0.16 -47.50 -6.41
C ASP A 548 1.26 -48.30 -7.15
N THR A 549 1.80 -47.74 -8.24
CA THR A 549 3.13 -48.13 -8.75
C THR A 549 3.93 -46.92 -9.27
N SER A 550 4.75 -46.32 -8.39
CA SER A 550 5.90 -45.50 -8.80
C SER A 550 7.19 -46.15 -8.28
N PRO A 551 8.18 -46.47 -9.14
CA PRO A 551 9.32 -47.28 -8.72
C PRO A 551 10.41 -46.44 -8.02
N ARG A 552 10.72 -46.77 -6.77
CA ARG A 552 12.00 -46.43 -6.12
C ARG A 552 12.69 -47.69 -5.61
N ALA A 553 13.77 -48.08 -6.26
CA ALA A 553 14.56 -49.26 -5.89
C ALA A 553 16.02 -48.90 -5.56
N ARG A 554 16.40 -49.04 -4.26
CA ARG A 554 17.76 -49.34 -3.72
C ARG A 554 18.86 -48.27 -3.96
N MET A 555 19.93 -48.07 -3.17
CA MET A 555 20.47 -48.57 -1.86
C MET A 555 20.96 -47.31 -1.07
N ARG A 556 21.43 -47.29 0.20
CA ARG A 556 21.70 -48.21 1.35
C ARG A 556 21.03 -47.58 2.61
N GLY A 557 21.07 -48.09 3.84
CA GLY A 557 21.64 -49.33 4.42
C GLY A 557 22.33 -49.04 5.77
N GLY A 558 21.84 -49.64 6.86
CA GLY A 558 22.30 -49.45 8.25
C GLY A 558 21.62 -48.27 8.97
N GLY A 559 21.10 -48.38 10.19
CA GLY A 559 20.91 -49.57 11.05
C GLY A 559 21.12 -49.24 12.54
N LEU A 560 20.21 -49.74 13.40
CA LEU A 560 20.27 -49.68 14.88
C LEU A 560 20.08 -48.24 15.45
N ASP A 561 19.51 -48.00 16.63
CA ASP A 561 18.81 -48.88 17.60
C ASP A 561 17.78 -48.04 18.38
N LYS A 562 17.11 -48.68 19.36
CA LYS A 562 16.24 -48.13 20.43
C LYS A 562 16.70 -46.77 21.01
N GLU A 563 15.84 -45.90 21.56
CA GLU A 563 14.58 -46.10 22.31
C GLU A 563 13.44 -45.15 21.89
#